data_AF-A0A0M3IW26-F1
#
_entry.id   AF-A0A0M3IW26-F1
#
_cell.length_a   1.000
_cell.length_b   1.000
_cell.length_c   1.000
_cell.angle_alpha   90.00
_cell.angle_beta   90.00
_cell.angle_gamma   90.00
#
_symmetry.space_group_name_H-M   'P 1'
#
loop_
_entity.id
_entity.type
_entity.pdbx_description
1 polymer ?
#
loop_
_entity_poly.entity_id
_entity_poly.type
_entity_poly.pdbx_seq_one_letter_code
_entity_poly.pdbx_strand_id
1 'polypeptide(L)'
;FGRFQCLPVARSTPLCGSGLTSPREQFNENTAFIDASPVYGSSDRDQFLFRQGAFLKTNIIRNRVFPPVDGSQNIMAGDDRANIFVGLAALHVLFVRQHNSYGCVDLDENRFFFRLAVTLQRINEHWDQDRVFHEARKIIGAIVQHITYKMKIAFFFRLAVTLQRINEHWDQDRVFHEARKIIGAIVQHITYKEYLPRLLGKRIDSLLGKYHGYDEEVNPAIANEFTGCAFRFGHGMIQVSEI
;
A
#
# COMPACT_ATOMS: atom_id res chain seq x y z
N PHE A 1 18.57 25.38 23.04
CA PHE A 1 17.31 25.67 22.33
C PHE A 1 17.05 27.18 22.41
N GLY A 2 17.53 27.93 21.42
CA GLY A 2 17.48 29.39 21.42
C GLY A 2 16.09 29.92 21.05
N ARG A 3 15.49 30.68 21.97
CA ARG A 3 14.83 31.99 21.79
C ARG A 3 14.07 32.29 20.48
N PHE A 4 13.15 31.43 20.04
CA PHE A 4 12.05 31.89 19.18
C PHE A 4 10.89 32.36 20.07
N GLN A 5 10.47 33.63 19.94
CA GLN A 5 9.31 34.20 20.64
C GLN A 5 7.96 33.83 20.00
N CYS A 6 7.98 33.17 18.84
CA CYS A 6 6.79 32.74 18.12
C CYS A 6 6.98 31.33 17.53
N LEU A 7 5.86 30.64 17.32
CA LEU A 7 5.83 29.39 16.56
C LEU A 7 5.92 29.75 15.06
N PRO A 8 6.92 29.24 14.31
CA PRO A 8 7.02 29.52 12.88
C PRO A 8 5.85 28.87 12.14
N VAL A 9 5.10 29.67 11.37
CA VAL A 9 4.00 29.22 10.53
C VAL A 9 4.14 29.86 9.15
N ALA A 10 4.38 29.03 8.14
CA ALA A 10 4.35 29.46 6.75
C ALA A 10 2.91 29.41 6.20
N ARG A 11 2.52 30.40 5.39
CA ARG A 11 1.24 30.38 4.68
C ARG A 11 1.33 29.43 3.49
N SER A 12 0.31 28.60 3.28
CA SER A 12 0.22 27.72 2.10
C SER A 12 0.25 28.52 0.79
N THR A 13 0.87 27.92 -0.23
CA THR A 13 0.97 28.49 -1.58
C THR A 13 -0.43 28.79 -2.14
N PRO A 14 -0.69 30.02 -2.63
CA PRO A 14 -1.98 30.35 -3.21
C PRO A 14 -2.16 29.68 -4.58
N LEU A 15 -3.40 29.35 -4.93
CA LEU A 15 -3.75 29.00 -6.30
C LEU A 15 -3.50 30.21 -7.21
N CYS A 16 -2.89 29.99 -8.37
CA CYS A 16 -2.57 31.07 -9.32
C CYS A 16 -3.83 31.88 -9.68
N GLY A 17 -3.74 33.21 -9.59
CA GLY A 17 -4.87 34.12 -9.86
C GLY A 17 -5.86 34.30 -8.70
N SER A 18 -5.82 33.46 -7.66
CA SER A 18 -6.66 33.62 -6.46
C SER A 18 -6.11 34.71 -5.54
N GLY A 19 -7.01 35.41 -4.82
CA GLY A 19 -6.65 36.50 -3.91
C GLY A 19 -6.41 37.86 -4.57
N LEU A 20 -6.60 37.97 -5.89
CA LEU A 20 -6.57 39.23 -6.65
C LEU A 20 -8.00 39.73 -6.92
N THR A 21 -8.81 38.92 -7.62
CA THR A 21 -10.21 39.23 -7.98
C THR A 21 -11.21 38.25 -7.34
N SER A 22 -10.75 37.07 -6.93
CA SER A 22 -11.51 36.07 -6.18
C SER A 22 -10.90 35.84 -4.80
N PRO A 23 -11.62 35.23 -3.84
CA PRO A 23 -11.05 34.79 -2.58
C PRO A 23 -9.80 33.92 -2.80
N ARG A 24 -8.85 33.99 -1.87
CA ARG A 24 -7.61 33.20 -1.96
C ARG A 24 -7.90 31.72 -1.71
N GLU A 25 -7.49 30.89 -2.65
CA GLU A 25 -7.58 29.43 -2.57
C GLU A 25 -6.19 28.80 -2.44
N GLN A 26 -6.13 27.52 -2.06
CA GLN A 26 -4.89 26.75 -1.92
C GLN A 26 -4.79 25.67 -3.00
N PHE A 27 -3.56 25.35 -3.39
CA PHE A 27 -3.26 24.33 -4.37
C PHE A 27 -3.14 22.94 -3.74
N ASN A 28 -3.68 21.91 -4.40
CA ASN A 28 -3.45 20.52 -4.05
C ASN A 28 -2.41 19.91 -5.01
N GLU A 29 -1.25 19.55 -4.50
CA GLU A 29 -0.16 18.95 -5.27
C GLU A 29 -0.40 17.47 -5.59
N ASN A 30 -1.32 16.81 -4.86
CA ASN A 30 -1.60 15.40 -5.02
C ASN A 30 -2.87 15.12 -5.83
N THR A 31 -2.95 13.93 -6.43
CA THR A 31 -4.19 13.45 -7.04
C THR A 31 -5.29 13.36 -5.97
N ALA A 32 -6.51 13.78 -6.32
CA ALA A 32 -7.65 13.70 -5.41
C ALA A 32 -8.19 12.26 -5.26
N PHE A 33 -7.83 11.38 -6.20
CA PHE A 33 -8.30 10.01 -6.24
C PHE A 33 -7.56 9.11 -5.25
N ILE A 34 -8.24 8.06 -4.80
CA ILE A 34 -7.60 6.97 -4.05
C ILE A 34 -6.95 6.02 -5.05
N ASP A 35 -5.77 6.39 -5.55
CA ASP A 35 -5.06 5.72 -6.65
C ASP A 35 -3.64 5.24 -6.29
N ALA A 36 -3.31 5.29 -4.98
CA ALA A 36 -2.00 5.03 -4.42
C ALA A 36 -0.89 6.01 -4.90
N SER A 37 -1.24 7.25 -5.26
CA SER A 37 -0.27 8.32 -5.52
C SER A 37 0.80 8.54 -4.44
N PRO A 38 0.57 8.26 -3.13
CA PRO A 38 1.68 8.34 -2.16
C PRO A 38 2.82 7.34 -2.42
N VAL A 39 2.58 6.29 -3.20
CA VAL A 39 3.59 5.30 -3.60
C VAL A 39 4.15 5.62 -4.98
N TYR A 40 3.29 6.00 -5.92
CA TYR A 40 3.63 6.13 -7.35
C TYR A 40 3.94 7.55 -7.81
N GLY A 41 3.66 8.55 -6.98
CA GLY A 41 3.71 9.97 -7.34
C GLY A 41 2.39 10.47 -7.90
N SER A 42 2.29 11.80 -7.97
CA SER A 42 1.09 12.52 -8.42
C SER A 42 1.27 13.15 -9.80
N SER A 43 2.49 13.13 -10.36
CA SER A 43 2.82 13.65 -11.68
C SER A 43 3.47 12.61 -12.58
N ASP A 44 3.46 12.84 -13.90
CA ASP A 44 4.15 11.96 -14.85
C ASP A 44 5.67 12.01 -14.68
N ARG A 45 6.21 13.12 -14.17
CA ARG A 45 7.65 13.25 -13.86
C ARG A 45 8.06 12.32 -12.72
N ASP A 46 7.18 12.13 -11.74
CA ASP A 46 7.43 11.25 -10.59
C ASP A 46 7.60 9.80 -11.02
N GLN A 47 6.93 9.38 -12.10
CA GLN A 47 7.09 8.03 -12.63
C GLN A 47 8.55 7.77 -13.01
N PHE A 48 9.26 8.73 -13.62
CA PHE A 48 10.69 8.56 -13.95
C PHE A 48 11.60 8.55 -12.72
N LEU A 49 11.19 9.22 -11.64
CA LEU A 49 11.94 9.27 -10.39
C LEU A 49 11.85 7.94 -9.65
N PHE A 50 10.67 7.34 -9.55
CA PHE A 50 10.42 6.17 -8.71
C PHE A 50 10.42 4.83 -9.45
N ARG A 51 10.40 4.81 -10.79
CA ARG A 51 10.28 3.58 -11.59
C ARG A 51 11.61 3.09 -12.17
N GLN A 52 11.76 1.78 -12.27
CA GLN A 52 12.82 1.04 -12.94
C GLN A 52 12.20 -0.13 -13.73
N GLY A 53 11.81 0.10 -14.98
CA GLY A 53 11.12 -0.90 -15.80
C GLY A 53 9.75 -1.27 -15.22
N ALA A 54 9.44 -2.56 -15.05
CA ALA A 54 8.18 -3.02 -14.45
C ALA A 54 8.09 -2.77 -12.93
N PHE A 55 9.18 -2.34 -12.31
CA PHE A 55 9.34 -2.27 -10.87
C PHE A 55 9.54 -0.82 -10.42
N LEU A 56 9.35 -0.55 -9.14
CA LEU A 56 9.82 0.66 -8.47
C LEU A 56 11.33 0.54 -8.18
N LYS A 57 12.03 1.66 -8.09
CA LYS A 57 13.42 1.69 -7.62
C LYS A 57 13.45 1.28 -6.15
N THR A 58 14.48 0.52 -5.77
CA THR A 58 14.68 0.07 -4.39
C THR A 58 16.15 0.04 -4.02
N ASN A 59 16.43 0.13 -2.73
CA ASN A 59 17.73 -0.13 -2.16
C ASN A 59 17.66 -1.35 -1.23
N ILE A 60 18.73 -2.15 -1.16
CA ILE A 60 18.79 -3.33 -0.30
C ILE A 60 19.67 -2.99 0.90
N ILE A 61 19.07 -2.98 2.09
CA ILE A 61 19.75 -2.70 3.35
C ILE A 61 19.58 -3.92 4.25
N ARG A 62 20.70 -4.55 4.65
CA ARG A 62 20.70 -5.76 5.51
C ARG A 62 19.77 -6.87 4.97
N ASN A 63 19.88 -7.17 3.68
CA ASN A 63 19.07 -8.18 2.97
C ASN A 63 17.55 -7.91 3.00
N ARG A 64 17.14 -6.65 3.15
CA ARG A 64 15.74 -6.22 3.09
C ARG A 64 15.60 -5.11 2.06
N VAL A 65 14.52 -5.17 1.29
CA VAL A 65 14.20 -4.20 0.25
C VAL A 65 13.57 -2.96 0.89
N PHE A 66 14.07 -1.78 0.55
CA PHE A 66 13.55 -0.48 0.98
C PHE A 66 13.37 0.43 -0.24
N PRO A 67 12.52 1.47 -0.14
CA PRO A 67 12.54 2.56 -1.10
C PRO A 67 13.96 3.17 -1.20
N PRO A 68 14.29 3.82 -2.31
CA PRO A 68 15.59 4.46 -2.47
C PRO A 68 15.70 5.60 -1.45
N VAL A 69 16.92 5.88 -0.99
CA VAL A 69 17.18 6.91 0.02
C VAL A 69 17.92 8.08 -0.61
N ASP A 70 17.64 9.30 -0.15
CA ASP A 70 18.34 10.51 -0.57
C ASP A 70 19.68 10.68 0.19
N GLY A 71 20.41 11.77 -0.12
CA GLY A 71 21.68 12.10 0.55
C GLY A 71 21.53 12.39 2.06
N SER A 72 20.30 12.60 2.54
CA SER A 72 19.96 12.84 3.95
C SER A 72 19.42 11.59 4.65
N GLN A 73 19.50 10.41 4.00
CA GLN A 73 18.96 9.13 4.49
C GLN A 73 17.43 9.08 4.62
N ASN A 74 16.69 9.99 3.98
CA ASN A 74 15.24 9.94 3.91
C ASN A 74 14.82 8.96 2.81
N ILE A 75 13.76 8.17 3.06
CA ILE A 75 13.15 7.36 2.00
C ILE A 75 12.49 8.28 0.97
N MET A 76 12.71 7.97 -0.30
CA MET A 76 12.06 8.65 -1.41
C MET A 76 10.83 7.84 -1.83
N ALA A 77 9.67 8.50 -1.88
CA ALA A 77 8.39 7.93 -2.28
C ALA A 77 7.57 8.99 -3.03
N GLY A 78 6.39 8.58 -3.54
CA GLY A 78 5.48 9.47 -4.26
C GLY A 78 4.95 10.66 -3.45
N ASP A 79 4.99 10.58 -2.13
CA ASP A 79 4.68 11.69 -1.21
C ASP A 79 5.93 12.04 -0.38
N ASP A 80 6.25 13.33 -0.31
CA ASP A 80 7.43 13.87 0.37
C ASP A 80 7.40 13.69 1.89
N ARG A 81 6.22 13.43 2.46
CA ARG A 81 6.02 13.23 3.90
C ARG A 81 6.20 11.80 4.36
N ALA A 82 6.66 10.89 3.49
CA ALA A 82 6.88 9.49 3.83
C ALA A 82 7.76 9.27 5.08
N ASN A 83 8.58 10.25 5.45
CA ASN A 83 9.53 10.21 6.57
C ASN A 83 9.02 10.86 7.87
N ILE A 84 7.78 11.38 7.93
CA ILE A 84 7.29 12.09 9.14
C ILE A 84 7.38 11.22 10.40
N PHE A 85 7.09 9.93 10.29
CA PHE A 85 7.29 8.98 11.38
C PHE A 85 7.57 7.56 10.85
N VAL A 86 8.21 6.74 11.69
CA VAL A 86 8.67 5.39 11.32
C VAL A 86 7.54 4.48 10.85
N GLY A 87 6.35 4.61 11.43
CA GLY A 87 5.17 3.82 11.03
C GLY A 87 4.68 4.15 9.62
N LEU A 88 4.71 5.42 9.21
CA LEU A 88 4.39 5.82 7.84
C LEU A 88 5.46 5.32 6.87
N ALA A 89 6.74 5.48 7.22
CA ALA A 89 7.84 4.95 6.41
C ALA A 89 7.72 3.43 6.20
N ALA A 90 7.34 2.69 7.25
CA ALA A 90 7.08 1.25 7.16
C ALA A 90 5.92 0.91 6.22
N LEU A 91 4.87 1.73 6.16
CA LEU A 91 3.76 1.56 5.23
C LEU A 91 4.20 1.78 3.77
N HIS A 92 5.01 2.80 3.49
CA HIS A 92 5.60 2.99 2.16
C HIS A 92 6.48 1.80 1.76
N VAL A 93 7.33 1.31 2.68
CA VAL A 93 8.14 0.10 2.45
C VAL A 93 7.27 -1.10 2.12
N LEU A 94 6.15 -1.29 2.83
CA LEU A 94 5.21 -2.38 2.59
C LEU A 94 4.67 -2.33 1.15
N PHE A 95 4.18 -1.18 0.70
CA PHE A 95 3.61 -1.04 -0.64
C PHE A 95 4.66 -1.15 -1.75
N VAL A 96 5.87 -0.64 -1.55
CA VAL A 96 6.96 -0.81 -2.51
C VAL A 96 7.34 -2.28 -2.65
N ARG A 97 7.45 -3.01 -1.53
CA ARG A 97 7.69 -4.46 -1.56
C ARG A 97 6.57 -5.21 -2.24
N GLN A 98 5.33 -4.83 -1.97
CA GLN A 98 4.14 -5.42 -2.56
C GLN A 98 4.13 -5.28 -4.09
N HIS A 99 4.47 -4.10 -4.60
CA HIS A 99 4.57 -3.84 -6.04
C HIS A 99 5.72 -4.63 -6.64
N ASN A 100 6.93 -4.44 -6.11
CA ASN A 100 8.15 -4.89 -6.77
C ASN A 100 8.36 -6.38 -6.72
N SER A 101 8.11 -6.94 -5.54
CA SER A 101 8.52 -8.26 -5.10
C SER A 101 9.47 -9.01 -6.03
N TYR A 102 10.71 -8.51 -6.08
CA TYR A 102 11.88 -9.35 -6.20
C TYR A 102 11.89 -10.25 -4.96
N GLY A 103 12.01 -11.57 -5.17
CA GLY A 103 11.93 -12.55 -4.09
C GLY A 103 12.86 -12.21 -2.92
N CYS A 104 12.30 -12.30 -1.70
CA CYS A 104 12.94 -12.63 -0.42
C CYS A 104 11.95 -12.37 0.74
N VAL A 105 10.84 -13.12 0.75
CA VAL A 105 10.20 -13.60 1.99
C VAL A 105 9.81 -15.04 1.70
N ASP A 106 10.57 -15.97 2.28
CA ASP A 106 10.26 -17.39 2.30
C ASP A 106 8.98 -17.63 3.11
N LEU A 107 7.86 -17.74 2.41
CA LEU A 107 6.86 -18.73 2.75
C LEU A 107 6.93 -19.78 1.65
N ASP A 108 7.95 -20.62 1.74
CA ASP A 108 8.21 -21.68 0.78
C ASP A 108 7.28 -22.86 1.09
N GLU A 109 6.13 -22.92 0.41
CA GLU A 109 5.17 -24.02 0.53
C GLU A 109 5.85 -25.38 0.34
N ASN A 110 6.89 -25.45 -0.50
CA ASN A 110 7.66 -26.66 -0.75
C ASN A 110 8.50 -27.12 0.45
N ARG A 111 9.00 -26.19 1.28
CA ARG A 111 9.80 -26.53 2.47
C ARG A 111 8.91 -26.96 3.64
N PHE A 112 7.72 -26.37 3.78
CA PHE A 112 6.72 -26.81 4.75
C PHE A 112 6.10 -28.16 4.34
N PHE A 113 5.77 -28.34 3.06
CA PHE A 113 5.32 -29.61 2.50
C PHE A 113 6.33 -30.72 2.76
N PHE A 114 7.61 -30.48 2.46
CA PHE A 114 8.66 -31.48 2.68
C PHE A 114 8.82 -31.85 4.16
N ARG A 115 8.83 -30.86 5.07
CA ARG A 115 8.91 -31.13 6.52
C ARG A 115 7.68 -31.86 7.06
N LEU A 116 6.49 -31.49 6.59
CA LEU A 116 5.23 -32.13 6.97
C LEU A 116 5.17 -33.57 6.46
N ALA A 117 5.51 -33.82 5.20
CA ALA A 117 5.55 -35.15 4.58
C ALA A 117 6.56 -36.07 5.30
N VAL A 118 7.77 -35.57 5.59
CA VAL A 118 8.79 -36.32 6.35
C VAL A 118 8.30 -36.66 7.76
N THR A 119 7.61 -35.73 8.42
CA THR A 119 7.07 -35.96 9.77
C THR A 119 5.88 -36.94 9.73
N LEU A 120 4.99 -36.84 8.74
CA LEU A 120 3.86 -37.74 8.55
C LEU A 120 4.29 -39.18 8.23
N GLN A 121 5.33 -39.34 7.40
CA GLN A 121 5.94 -40.65 7.11
C GLN A 121 6.56 -41.26 8.36
N ARG A 122 7.20 -40.44 9.21
CA ARG A 122 7.85 -40.92 10.44
C ARG A 122 6.85 -41.33 11.52
N ILE A 123 5.69 -40.69 11.58
CA ILE A 123 4.62 -41.03 12.52
C ILE A 123 3.81 -42.24 12.00
N ASN A 124 3.71 -42.39 10.68
CA ASN A 124 2.97 -43.46 10.03
C ASN A 124 3.89 -44.26 9.11
N GLU A 125 4.80 -45.02 9.69
CA GLU A 125 5.83 -45.76 8.94
C GLU A 125 5.25 -46.75 7.90
N HIS A 126 4.01 -47.19 8.10
CA HIS A 126 3.29 -48.11 7.21
C HIS A 126 2.61 -47.42 6.00
N TRP A 127 2.68 -46.09 5.87
CA TRP A 127 2.11 -45.40 4.71
C TRP A 127 3.09 -45.44 3.53
N ASP A 128 2.56 -45.68 2.34
CA ASP A 128 3.30 -45.52 1.09
C ASP A 128 3.50 -44.03 0.75
N GLN A 129 4.45 -43.76 -0.15
CA GLN A 129 4.82 -42.38 -0.51
C GLN A 129 3.65 -41.61 -1.13
N ASP A 130 2.79 -42.30 -1.90
CA ASP A 130 1.64 -41.69 -2.58
C ASP A 130 0.56 -41.27 -1.58
N ARG A 131 0.30 -42.10 -0.56
CA ARG A 131 -0.64 -41.77 0.51
C ARG A 131 -0.14 -40.64 1.40
N VAL A 132 1.16 -40.63 1.75
CA VAL A 132 1.77 -39.49 2.48
C VAL A 132 1.63 -38.21 1.68
N PHE A 133 1.89 -38.26 0.37
CA PHE A 133 1.74 -37.11 -0.51
C PHE A 133 0.30 -36.59 -0.53
N HIS A 134 -0.68 -37.47 -0.71
CA HIS A 134 -2.10 -37.07 -0.77
C HIS A 134 -2.62 -36.52 0.57
N GLU A 135 -2.24 -37.11 1.70
CA GLU A 135 -2.66 -36.63 3.02
C GLU A 135 -1.96 -35.31 3.41
N ALA A 136 -0.66 -35.16 3.12
CA ALA A 136 0.05 -33.89 3.28
C ALA A 136 -0.59 -32.77 2.44
N ARG A 137 -1.01 -33.09 1.19
CA ARG A 137 -1.71 -32.17 0.31
C ARG A 137 -3.08 -31.76 0.86
N LYS A 138 -3.83 -32.68 1.48
CA LYS A 138 -5.12 -32.36 2.12
C LYS A 138 -4.95 -31.45 3.33
N ILE A 139 -3.95 -31.71 4.17
CA ILE A 139 -3.65 -30.91 5.37
C ILE A 139 -3.21 -29.49 4.97
N ILE A 140 -2.31 -29.37 4.00
CA ILE A 140 -1.89 -28.07 3.48
C ILE A 140 -3.05 -27.36 2.78
N GLY A 141 -3.83 -28.08 1.98
CA GLY A 141 -5.05 -27.55 1.38
C GLY A 141 -6.02 -27.00 2.42
N ALA A 142 -6.24 -27.72 3.53
CA ALA A 142 -7.12 -27.28 4.62
C ALA A 142 -6.56 -26.08 5.39
N ILE A 143 -5.25 -26.02 5.63
CA ILE A 143 -4.59 -24.88 6.28
C ILE A 143 -4.65 -23.64 5.37
N VAL A 144 -4.31 -23.81 4.09
CA VAL A 144 -4.40 -22.75 3.08
C VAL A 144 -5.84 -22.29 2.91
N GLN A 145 -6.82 -23.21 2.92
CA GLN A 145 -8.24 -22.90 2.83
C GLN A 145 -8.76 -22.20 4.09
N HIS A 146 -8.26 -22.57 5.28
CA HIS A 146 -8.57 -21.88 6.54
C HIS A 146 -7.97 -20.47 6.58
N ILE A 147 -6.75 -20.29 6.07
CA ILE A 147 -6.07 -19.00 5.97
C ILE A 147 -6.71 -18.10 4.89
N THR A 148 -7.10 -18.66 3.74
CA THR A 148 -7.77 -17.90 2.67
C THR A 148 -9.22 -17.54 2.99
N TYR A 149 -9.98 -18.39 3.69
CA TYR A 149 -11.36 -18.06 4.07
C TYR A 149 -11.46 -17.11 5.27
N LYS A 150 -10.48 -17.09 6.20
CA LYS A 150 -10.51 -16.18 7.36
C LYS A 150 -9.76 -14.87 7.17
N MET A 151 -8.82 -14.76 6.23
CA MET A 151 -7.90 -13.62 6.20
C MET A 151 -7.87 -12.94 4.82
N LYS A 152 -8.69 -11.89 4.70
CA LYS A 152 -8.41 -10.73 3.85
C LYS A 152 -6.93 -10.29 4.02
N ILE A 153 -6.30 -9.88 2.92
CA ILE A 153 -5.08 -9.06 2.80
C ILE A 153 -3.68 -9.75 2.76
N ALA A 154 -3.49 -11.01 3.14
CA ALA A 154 -2.11 -11.55 3.27
C ALA A 154 -1.54 -12.41 2.12
N PHE A 155 -2.21 -12.55 0.97
CA PHE A 155 -1.70 -13.40 -0.14
C PHE A 155 -1.09 -12.62 -1.32
N PHE A 156 -1.14 -11.30 -1.34
CA PHE A 156 -0.76 -10.52 -2.54
C PHE A 156 0.74 -10.16 -2.66
N PHE A 157 1.64 -10.86 -1.98
CA PHE A 157 3.03 -10.39 -1.81
C PHE A 157 3.94 -10.42 -3.07
N ARG A 158 3.45 -10.73 -4.29
CA ARG A 158 4.27 -10.84 -5.52
C ARG A 158 3.59 -10.35 -6.80
N LEU A 159 3.25 -9.07 -6.92
CA LEU A 159 2.38 -8.63 -8.01
C LEU A 159 3.08 -8.50 -9.38
N ALA A 160 4.07 -7.61 -9.53
CA ALA A 160 4.72 -7.36 -10.83
C ALA A 160 5.40 -8.62 -11.40
N VAL A 161 6.13 -9.38 -10.57
CA VAL A 161 6.78 -10.63 -11.01
C VAL A 161 5.76 -11.69 -11.45
N THR A 162 4.67 -11.87 -10.71
CA THR A 162 3.63 -12.85 -11.07
C THR A 162 2.93 -12.44 -12.36
N LEU A 163 2.63 -11.15 -12.54
CA LEU A 163 2.03 -10.64 -13.78
C LEU A 163 2.93 -10.87 -14.99
N GLN A 164 4.24 -10.62 -14.87
CA GLN A 164 5.20 -10.86 -15.94
C GLN A 164 5.33 -12.36 -16.27
N ARG A 165 5.30 -13.25 -15.26
CA ARG A 165 5.41 -14.70 -15.48
C ARG A 165 4.18 -15.29 -16.15
N ILE A 166 2.99 -14.83 -15.76
CA ILE A 166 1.73 -15.29 -16.37
C ILE A 166 1.58 -14.72 -17.79
N ASN A 167 2.08 -13.50 -18.00
CA ASN A 167 1.97 -12.79 -19.26
C ASN A 167 3.36 -12.47 -19.80
N GLU A 168 4.08 -13.49 -20.28
CA GLU A 168 5.45 -13.32 -20.80
C GLU A 168 5.53 -12.34 -21.99
N HIS A 169 4.41 -12.15 -22.70
CA HIS A 169 4.26 -11.23 -23.82
C HIS A 169 4.05 -9.76 -23.40
N TRP A 170 3.84 -9.47 -22.11
CA TRP A 170 3.70 -8.09 -21.64
C TRP A 170 5.06 -7.40 -21.57
N ASP A 171 5.08 -6.16 -22.04
CA ASP A 171 6.20 -5.27 -21.80
C ASP A 171 6.23 -4.77 -20.35
N GLN A 172 7.33 -4.12 -20.00
CA GLN A 172 7.57 -3.63 -18.65
C GLN A 172 6.58 -2.53 -18.25
N ASP A 173 6.10 -1.73 -19.20
CA ASP A 173 5.10 -0.68 -18.99
C ASP A 173 3.76 -1.26 -18.58
N ARG A 174 3.30 -2.27 -19.31
CA ARG A 174 2.04 -2.96 -19.01
C ARG A 174 2.07 -3.59 -17.63
N VAL A 175 3.14 -4.30 -17.29
CA VAL A 175 3.28 -4.93 -15.97
C VAL A 175 3.24 -3.88 -14.86
N PHE A 176 3.96 -2.77 -15.02
CA PHE A 176 3.96 -1.68 -14.03
C PHE A 176 2.57 -1.09 -13.83
N HIS A 177 1.87 -0.74 -14.92
CA HIS A 177 0.56 -0.10 -14.84
C HIS A 177 -0.52 -1.06 -14.30
N GLU A 178 -0.48 -2.35 -14.64
CA GLU A 178 -1.39 -3.35 -14.05
C GLU A 178 -1.10 -3.57 -12.56
N ALA A 179 0.18 -3.60 -12.18
CA ALA A 179 0.56 -3.66 -10.77
C ALA A 179 0.06 -2.42 -10.01
N ARG A 180 0.25 -1.22 -10.56
CA ARG A 180 -0.26 0.04 -10.02
C ARG A 180 -1.78 0.02 -9.87
N LYS A 181 -2.51 -0.44 -10.89
CA LYS A 181 -3.98 -0.53 -10.88
C LYS A 181 -4.51 -1.41 -9.75
N ILE A 182 -3.91 -2.58 -9.56
CA ILE A 182 -4.32 -3.52 -8.50
C ILE A 182 -3.99 -2.95 -7.11
N ILE A 183 -2.83 -2.33 -6.93
CA ILE A 183 -2.49 -1.67 -5.64
C ILE A 183 -3.47 -0.53 -5.35
N GLY A 184 -3.81 0.31 -6.33
CA GLY A 184 -4.85 1.32 -6.20
C GLY A 184 -6.19 0.71 -5.75
N ALA A 185 -6.62 -0.38 -6.39
CA ALA A 185 -7.84 -1.10 -6.02
C ALA A 185 -7.79 -1.69 -4.59
N ILE A 186 -6.64 -2.18 -4.14
CA ILE A 186 -6.43 -2.66 -2.76
C ILE A 186 -6.59 -1.50 -1.77
N VAL A 187 -5.96 -0.36 -2.05
CA VAL A 187 -6.08 0.83 -1.17
C VAL A 187 -7.54 1.30 -1.12
N GLN A 188 -8.24 1.35 -2.24
CA GLN A 188 -9.68 1.64 -2.28
C GLN A 188 -10.50 0.64 -1.47
N HIS A 189 -10.24 -0.66 -1.63
CA HIS A 189 -10.96 -1.70 -0.89
C HIS A 189 -10.75 -1.55 0.62
N ILE A 190 -9.51 -1.42 1.07
CA ILE A 190 -9.18 -1.20 2.49
C ILE A 190 -9.89 0.06 3.00
N THR A 191 -9.86 1.14 2.22
CA THR A 191 -10.47 2.41 2.61
C THR A 191 -11.98 2.29 2.78
N TYR A 192 -12.70 1.83 1.75
CA TYR A 192 -14.16 1.80 1.75
C TYR A 192 -14.77 0.63 2.51
N LYS A 193 -14.09 -0.52 2.59
CA LYS A 193 -14.62 -1.74 3.23
C LYS A 193 -14.10 -1.98 4.63
N GLU A 194 -13.03 -1.33 5.05
CA GLU A 194 -12.42 -1.61 6.36
C GLU A 194 -12.21 -0.36 7.20
N TYR A 195 -11.65 0.70 6.62
CA TYR A 195 -11.35 1.92 7.35
C TYR A 195 -12.59 2.78 7.60
N LEU A 196 -13.27 3.21 6.53
CA LEU A 196 -14.45 4.08 6.63
C LEU A 196 -15.60 3.50 7.46
N PRO A 197 -15.95 2.20 7.38
CA PRO A 197 -16.99 1.62 8.23
C PRO A 197 -16.65 1.69 9.72
N ARG A 198 -15.37 1.50 10.08
CA ARG A 198 -14.91 1.61 11.48
C ARG A 198 -14.89 3.07 11.95
N LEU A 199 -14.58 4.00 11.04
CA LEU A 199 -14.53 5.43 11.35
C LEU A 199 -15.93 6.07 11.48
N LEU A 200 -16.81 5.81 10.52
CA LEU A 200 -18.14 6.44 10.44
C LEU A 200 -19.22 5.66 11.20
N GLY A 201 -18.94 4.41 11.56
CA GLY A 201 -19.86 3.54 12.28
C GLY A 201 -21.19 3.39 11.55
N LYS A 202 -22.30 3.51 12.30
CA LYS A 202 -23.67 3.34 11.79
C LYS A 202 -24.07 4.37 10.72
N ARG A 203 -23.34 5.48 10.59
CA ARG A 203 -23.67 6.55 9.62
C ARG A 203 -23.19 6.25 8.20
N ILE A 204 -22.39 5.19 8.00
CA ILE A 204 -21.82 4.89 6.68
C ILE A 204 -22.90 4.69 5.61
N ASP A 205 -23.98 3.97 5.92
CA ASP A 205 -25.05 3.71 4.95
C ASP A 205 -25.80 4.98 4.56
N SER A 206 -25.93 5.94 5.48
CA SER A 206 -26.55 7.24 5.21
C SER A 206 -25.67 8.22 4.44
N LEU A 207 -24.34 8.12 4.59
CA LEU A 207 -23.38 9.06 3.99
C LEU A 207 -22.83 8.58 2.65
N LEU A 208 -22.55 7.28 2.53
CA LEU A 208 -21.94 6.66 1.35
C LEU A 208 -22.91 5.77 0.57
N GLY A 209 -23.81 5.07 1.28
CA GLY A 209 -24.76 4.15 0.66
C GLY A 209 -24.09 3.05 -0.18
N LYS A 210 -24.85 2.50 -1.13
CA LYS A 210 -24.33 1.54 -2.11
C LYS A 210 -23.71 2.30 -3.28
N TYR A 211 -22.63 1.78 -3.83
CA TYR A 211 -22.04 2.32 -5.04
C TYR A 211 -22.96 2.02 -6.25
N HIS A 212 -23.32 3.05 -7.02
CA HIS A 212 -24.26 2.94 -8.13
C HIS A 212 -23.60 2.95 -9.52
N GLY A 213 -22.29 3.17 -9.59
CA GLY A 213 -21.57 3.30 -10.86
C GLY A 213 -20.75 4.59 -10.88
N TYR A 214 -19.96 4.74 -11.94
CA TYR A 214 -19.24 5.97 -12.21
C TYR A 214 -20.22 7.04 -12.70
N ASP A 215 -20.06 8.25 -12.22
CA ASP A 215 -20.82 9.43 -12.61
C ASP A 215 -19.81 10.53 -12.96
N GLU A 216 -19.84 11.01 -14.20
CA GLU A 216 -18.89 11.99 -14.73
C GLU A 216 -19.19 13.43 -14.26
N GLU A 217 -20.41 13.68 -13.78
CA GLU A 217 -20.83 14.99 -13.30
C GLU A 217 -20.36 15.25 -11.85
N VAL A 218 -19.87 14.23 -11.16
CA VAL A 218 -19.36 14.34 -9.78
C VAL A 218 -17.99 14.98 -9.78
N ASN A 219 -17.86 16.13 -9.10
CA ASN A 219 -16.57 16.76 -8.86
C ASN A 219 -15.72 15.93 -7.89
N PRO A 220 -14.56 15.37 -8.32
CA PRO A 220 -13.72 14.54 -7.46
C PRO A 220 -12.71 15.35 -6.63
N ALA A 221 -12.69 16.68 -6.75
CA ALA A 221 -11.71 17.52 -6.07
C ALA A 221 -11.83 17.45 -4.54
N ILE A 222 -10.70 17.57 -3.86
CA ILE A 222 -10.66 17.61 -2.40
C ILE A 222 -11.15 18.98 -1.91
N ALA A 223 -12.16 18.98 -1.06
CA ALA A 223 -12.66 20.18 -0.40
C ALA A 223 -11.60 20.77 0.56
N ASN A 224 -11.55 22.10 0.64
CA ASN A 224 -10.54 22.80 1.43
C ASN A 224 -10.71 22.55 2.95
N GLU A 225 -11.96 22.39 3.41
CA GLU A 225 -12.25 22.05 4.81
C GLU A 225 -11.74 20.64 5.18
N PHE A 226 -11.70 19.73 4.20
CA PHE A 226 -11.22 18.36 4.40
C PHE A 226 -9.73 18.35 4.77
N THR A 227 -8.90 19.12 4.06
CA THR A 227 -7.44 19.19 4.29
C THR A 227 -7.07 20.14 5.43
N GLY A 228 -7.80 21.25 5.56
CA GLY A 228 -7.53 22.29 6.54
C GLY A 228 -7.86 21.86 7.97
N CYS A 229 -8.95 21.10 8.15
CA CYS A 229 -9.46 20.78 9.48
C CYS A 229 -9.94 19.33 9.61
N ALA A 230 -10.92 18.89 8.79
CA ALA A 230 -11.71 17.71 9.11
C ALA A 230 -10.89 16.41 9.16
N PHE A 231 -10.05 16.15 8.15
CA PHE A 231 -9.27 14.91 8.09
C PHE A 231 -8.04 14.90 9.02
N ARG A 232 -7.79 16.02 9.73
CA ARG A 232 -6.76 16.11 10.78
C ARG A 232 -7.23 15.55 12.13
N PHE A 233 -8.46 15.03 12.22
CA PHE A 233 -8.95 14.35 13.43
C PHE A 233 -8.00 13.23 13.91
N GLY A 234 -7.26 12.60 12.99
CA GLY A 234 -6.27 11.58 13.28
C GLY A 234 -5.14 12.04 14.21
N HIS A 235 -4.86 13.35 14.30
CA HIS A 235 -3.90 13.87 15.28
C HIS A 235 -4.33 13.59 16.73
N GLY A 236 -5.64 13.48 16.99
CA GLY A 236 -6.16 13.08 18.30
C GLY A 236 -6.04 11.58 18.61
N MET A 237 -5.61 10.77 17.63
CA MET A 237 -5.43 9.31 17.78
C MET A 237 -3.96 8.92 17.99
N ILE A 238 -3.04 9.88 17.88
CA ILE A 238 -1.61 9.64 18.06
C ILE A 238 -1.34 9.33 19.53
N GLN A 239 -0.83 8.13 19.79
CA GLN A 239 -0.39 7.74 21.13
C GLN A 239 0.97 8.37 21.43
N VAL A 240 1.11 8.91 22.64
CA VAL A 240 2.42 9.28 23.17
C VAL A 240 3.05 8.01 23.70
N SER A 241 4.14 7.56 23.08
CA SER A 241 4.98 6.54 23.69
C SER A 241 5.80 7.19 24.79
N GLU A 242 5.54 6.84 26.04
CA GLU A 242 6.52 7.06 27.11
C GLU A 242 7.72 6.14 26.81
N ILE A 243 8.86 6.75 26.53
CA ILE A 243 10.16 6.08 26.39
C ILE A 243 10.94 6.36 27.66
#